data_AF-A0A3D5J2H4-F1
#
_entry.id   AF-A0A3D5J2H4-F1
#
_cell.length_a   1.000
_cell.length_b   1.000
_cell.length_c   1.000
_cell.angle_alpha   90.00
_cell.angle_beta   90.00
_cell.angle_gamma   90.00
#
_symmetry.space_group_name_H-M   'P 1'
#
loop_
_entity.id
_entity.type
_entity.pdbx_description
1 polymer ?
#
loop_
_entity_poly.entity_id
_entity_poly.type
_entity_poly.pdbx_seq_one_letter_code
_entity_poly.pdbx_strand_id
1 'polypeptide(L)'
;MADKPLLHFEISERKVLLRIFDVLFVLIALLLLNNFTDFDYFRITKGFWYWTFLLVTYLEVFAHIFELYDLQKASKFDIVLKNVVLTSSITVLFFILTPIISPSLPDNRFQILYFFLTISITLLCWRAAYIYLIASPRFNKKVIIVGDSFDIQMIAEAFKKADPNYEIVGFVNTDGRIETSNDELIQFNVKELREAVQNYHIKEIVVASGYKTGLMLPLYNELSFLLNKGFPIRDYMQVYEEITARIPVQNVDHDFYRYFPFSRSNQNKFYLYGLRLFDIVISLIGILFGIVLIPIILIGNIMGNRGPLFYIQERIGKNG
;
A
#
# COMPACT_ATOMS: atom_id res chain seq x y z
N MET A 1 -28.18 4.80 -8.29
CA MET A 1 -27.23 5.44 -7.36
C MET A 1 -25.90 4.74 -7.54
N ALA A 2 -24.87 5.42 -8.06
CA ALA A 2 -23.55 4.82 -8.21
C ALA A 2 -22.94 4.72 -6.82
N ASP A 3 -22.90 3.51 -6.26
CA ASP A 3 -22.16 3.25 -5.03
C ASP A 3 -20.71 3.69 -5.26
N LYS A 4 -20.23 4.60 -4.40
CA LYS A 4 -18.83 5.01 -4.42
C LYS A 4 -17.98 3.75 -4.31
N PRO A 5 -16.98 3.54 -5.18
CA PRO A 5 -16.11 2.39 -5.06
C PRO A 5 -15.50 2.39 -3.66
N LEU A 6 -15.77 1.33 -2.90
CA LEU A 6 -15.18 1.08 -1.59
C LEU A 6 -13.67 1.31 -1.71
N LEU A 7 -13.13 2.18 -0.86
CA LEU A 7 -11.75 2.62 -0.91
C LEU A 7 -10.83 1.39 -0.75
N HIS A 8 -10.22 0.95 -1.83
CA HIS A 8 -9.30 -0.18 -1.86
C HIS A 8 -7.88 0.37 -1.77
N PHE A 9 -7.08 -0.18 -0.85
CA PHE A 9 -5.68 0.16 -0.69
C PHE A 9 -4.82 -0.87 -1.41
N GLU A 10 -3.81 -0.40 -2.15
CA GLU A 10 -2.84 -1.30 -2.79
C GLU A 10 -1.97 -2.00 -1.75
N ILE A 11 -1.34 -3.12 -2.13
CA ILE A 11 -0.44 -3.91 -1.26
C ILE A 11 0.68 -3.04 -0.69
N SER A 12 1.28 -2.19 -1.54
CA SER A 12 2.35 -1.27 -1.16
C SER A 12 1.88 -0.22 -0.16
N GLU A 13 0.68 0.34 -0.36
CA GLU A 13 0.07 1.32 0.54
C GLU A 13 -0.19 0.74 1.93
N ARG A 14 -0.74 -0.48 2.00
CA ARG A 14 -0.98 -1.19 3.27
C ARG A 14 0.31 -1.41 4.06
N LYS A 15 1.40 -1.81 3.39
CA LYS A 15 2.72 -1.99 4.03
C LYS A 15 3.28 -0.68 4.58
N VAL A 16 3.17 0.41 3.82
CA VAL A 16 3.64 1.74 4.26
C VAL A 16 2.82 2.25 5.44
N LEU A 17 1.49 2.09 5.40
CA LEU A 17 0.62 2.45 6.52
C LEU A 17 1.00 1.69 7.79
N LEU A 18 1.19 0.37 7.70
CA LEU A 18 1.61 -0.45 8.84
C LEU A 18 2.89 0.09 9.49
N ARG A 19 3.91 0.41 8.70
CA ARG A 19 5.18 0.97 9.18
C ARG A 19 5.00 2.30 9.91
N ILE A 20 4.34 3.25 9.25
CA ILE A 20 4.14 4.60 9.80
C ILE A 20 3.36 4.54 11.12
N PHE A 21 2.29 3.74 11.15
CA PHE A 21 1.47 3.64 12.35
C PHE A 21 2.15 2.86 13.49
N ASP A 22 2.98 1.86 13.20
CA ASP A 22 3.79 1.18 14.23
C ASP A 22 4.66 2.17 14.97
N VAL A 23 5.44 2.95 14.21
CA VAL A 23 6.35 3.96 14.77
C VAL A 23 5.55 5.01 15.54
N LEU A 24 4.50 5.54 14.94
CA LEU A 24 3.70 6.61 15.54
C LEU A 24 3.03 6.16 16.83
N PHE A 25 2.39 4.97 16.85
CA PHE A 25 1.72 4.48 18.05
C PHE A 25 2.71 4.10 19.16
N VAL A 26 3.84 3.48 18.83
CA VAL A 26 4.87 3.18 19.83
C VAL A 26 5.40 4.47 20.47
N LEU A 27 5.67 5.51 19.68
CA LEU A 27 6.14 6.80 20.21
C LEU A 27 5.06 7.47 21.07
N ILE A 28 3.80 7.47 20.64
CA ILE A 28 2.69 8.02 21.43
C ILE A 28 2.53 7.23 22.73
N ALA A 29 2.56 5.90 22.69
CA ALA A 29 2.41 5.07 23.88
C ALA A 29 3.53 5.30 24.90
N LEU A 30 4.78 5.46 24.43
CA LEU A 30 5.92 5.79 25.30
C LEU A 30 5.81 7.20 25.89
N LEU A 31 5.30 8.18 25.13
CA LEU A 31 5.00 9.52 25.64
C LEU A 31 3.90 9.49 26.71
N LEU A 32 2.82 8.72 26.48
CA LEU A 32 1.76 8.54 27.46
C LEU A 32 2.30 7.86 28.72
N LEU A 33 3.12 6.82 28.59
CA LEU A 33 3.75 6.15 29.72
C LEU A 33 4.59 7.13 30.55
N ASN A 34 5.42 7.96 29.89
CA ASN A 34 6.23 8.97 30.58
C ASN A 34 5.38 10.03 31.31
N ASN A 35 4.19 10.38 30.79
CA ASN A 35 3.32 11.37 31.43
C ASN A 35 2.44 10.80 32.56
N PHE A 36 2.02 9.53 32.46
CA PHE A 36 1.11 8.90 33.43
C PHE A 36 1.83 8.11 34.54
N THR A 37 3.11 7.81 34.37
CA THR A 37 3.92 7.05 35.33
C THR A 37 5.26 7.72 35.56
N ASP A 38 5.95 7.43 36.67
CA ASP A 38 7.33 7.87 36.94
C ASP A 38 8.37 7.12 36.06
N PHE A 39 8.04 6.95 34.77
CA PHE A 39 8.87 6.29 33.79
C PHE A 39 9.85 7.29 33.19
N ASP A 40 11.09 7.22 33.65
CA ASP A 40 12.14 8.18 33.28
C ASP A 40 13.14 7.66 32.25
N TYR A 41 13.05 6.38 31.89
CA TYR A 41 14.02 5.72 31.02
C TYR A 41 14.08 6.30 29.60
N PHE A 42 12.93 6.67 29.02
CA PHE A 42 12.87 7.25 27.67
C PHE A 42 12.06 8.55 27.67
N ARG A 43 12.70 9.64 27.25
CA ARG A 43 12.10 10.98 27.19
C ARG A 43 12.38 11.64 25.85
N ILE A 44 11.34 12.22 25.24
CA ILE A 44 11.46 12.96 23.97
C ILE A 44 11.69 14.44 24.30
N THR A 45 12.95 14.79 24.54
CA THR A 45 13.37 16.18 24.85
C THR A 45 14.29 16.69 23.74
N LYS A 46 14.35 18.02 23.52
CA LYS A 46 15.23 18.65 22.53
C LYS A 46 16.70 18.22 22.63
N GLY A 47 17.18 17.90 23.84
CA GLY A 47 18.54 17.42 24.07
C GLY A 47 18.81 15.96 23.66
N PHE A 48 17.76 15.13 23.52
CA PHE A 48 17.88 13.68 23.37
C PHE A 48 17.09 13.12 22.18
N TRP A 49 16.84 13.94 21.14
CA TRP A 49 16.10 13.52 19.94
C TRP A 49 16.72 12.29 19.23
N TYR A 50 18.03 12.10 19.38
CA TYR A 50 18.76 10.97 18.82
C TYR A 50 18.33 9.61 19.41
N TRP A 51 17.82 9.57 20.65
CA TRP A 51 17.24 8.36 21.25
C TRP A 51 16.01 7.88 20.49
N THR A 52 15.14 8.83 20.11
CA THR A 52 13.95 8.55 19.32
C THR A 52 14.34 8.02 17.93
N PHE A 53 15.30 8.67 17.27
CA PHE A 53 15.78 8.22 15.96
C PHE A 53 16.38 6.81 16.01
N LEU A 54 17.19 6.51 17.03
CA LEU A 54 17.80 5.19 17.22
C LEU A 54 16.74 4.12 17.52
N LEU A 55 15.75 4.43 18.37
CA LEU A 55 14.64 3.52 18.66
C LEU A 55 13.83 3.20 17.39
N VAL A 56 13.47 4.22 16.61
CA VAL A 56 12.72 4.03 15.35
C VAL A 56 13.52 3.20 14.36
N THR A 57 14.82 3.45 14.25
CA THR A 57 15.72 2.71 13.37
C THR A 57 15.79 1.23 13.77
N TYR A 58 16.00 0.92 15.05
CA TYR A 58 16.01 -0.45 15.54
C TYR A 58 14.66 -1.13 15.34
N LEU A 59 13.56 -0.44 15.67
CA LEU A 59 12.23 -0.97 15.49
C LEU A 59 11.95 -1.34 14.03
N GLU A 60 12.24 -0.44 13.07
CA GLU A 60 12.03 -0.69 11.63
C GLU A 60 12.93 -1.82 11.11
N VAL A 61 14.21 -1.84 11.50
CA VAL A 61 15.15 -2.89 11.07
C VAL A 61 14.70 -4.26 11.58
N PHE A 62 14.41 -4.38 12.87
CA PHE A 62 14.01 -5.67 13.44
C PHE A 62 12.61 -6.08 12.99
N ALA A 63 11.66 -5.14 12.86
CA ALA A 63 10.36 -5.43 12.30
C ALA A 63 10.46 -5.92 10.85
N HIS A 64 11.40 -5.40 10.07
CA HIS A 64 11.67 -5.91 8.73
C HIS A 64 12.28 -7.32 8.75
N ILE A 65 13.29 -7.57 9.60
CA ILE A 65 13.93 -8.88 9.75
C ILE A 65 12.93 -9.97 10.18
N PHE A 66 12.03 -9.65 11.12
CA PHE A 66 10.99 -10.57 11.60
C PHE A 66 9.72 -10.53 10.75
N GLU A 67 9.79 -9.93 9.56
CA GLU A 67 8.73 -9.96 8.56
C GLU A 67 7.36 -9.46 9.08
N LEU A 68 7.36 -8.46 9.97
CA LEU A 68 6.14 -7.85 10.51
C LEU A 68 5.31 -7.08 9.47
N TYR A 69 5.90 -6.82 8.31
CA TYR A 69 5.30 -6.12 7.17
C TYR A 69 4.94 -7.06 6.01
N ASP A 70 5.08 -8.38 6.20
CA ASP A 70 4.50 -9.36 5.29
C ASP A 70 2.99 -9.45 5.56
N LEU A 71 2.17 -9.15 4.55
CA LEU A 71 0.71 -9.06 4.70
C LEU A 71 0.05 -10.42 4.99
N GLN A 72 0.64 -11.53 4.55
CA GLN A 72 0.11 -12.88 4.80
C GLN A 72 0.37 -13.33 6.23
N LYS A 73 1.54 -12.98 6.75
CA LYS A 73 1.90 -13.27 8.14
C LYS A 73 1.16 -12.33 9.08
N ALA A 74 0.99 -11.07 8.69
CA ALA A 74 0.31 -10.03 9.47
C ALA A 74 -1.20 -10.29 9.68
N SER A 75 -1.84 -11.18 8.93
CA SER A 75 -3.25 -11.55 9.12
C SER A 75 -3.45 -12.74 10.08
N LYS A 76 -2.39 -13.48 10.44
CA LYS A 76 -2.45 -14.64 11.33
C LYS A 76 -1.99 -14.28 12.74
N PHE A 77 -2.91 -14.31 13.71
CA PHE A 77 -2.64 -13.85 15.08
C PHE A 77 -1.44 -14.56 15.75
N ASP A 78 -1.31 -15.89 15.59
CA ASP A 78 -0.22 -16.66 16.23
C ASP A 78 1.16 -16.24 15.72
N ILE A 79 1.27 -15.99 14.40
CA ILE A 79 2.51 -15.54 13.76
C ILE A 79 2.81 -14.11 14.17
N VAL A 80 1.79 -13.24 14.18
CA VAL A 80 1.91 -11.85 14.63
C VAL A 80 2.41 -11.79 16.06
N LEU A 81 1.82 -12.57 16.97
CA LEU A 81 2.20 -12.57 18.38
C LEU A 81 3.67 -12.95 18.55
N LYS A 82 4.10 -14.05 17.90
CA LYS A 82 5.51 -14.47 17.91
C LYS A 82 6.43 -13.37 17.37
N ASN A 83 6.10 -12.80 16.21
CA ASN A 83 6.98 -11.83 15.53
C ASN A 83 7.05 -10.49 16.27
N VAL A 84 5.94 -10.04 16.87
CA VAL A 84 5.92 -8.83 17.72
C VAL A 84 6.81 -9.05 18.94
N VAL A 85 6.66 -10.17 19.65
CA VAL A 85 7.47 -10.46 20.84
C VAL A 85 8.95 -10.54 20.50
N LEU A 86 9.33 -11.21 19.40
CA LEU A 86 10.74 -11.27 18.96
C LEU A 86 11.29 -9.88 18.62
N THR A 87 10.50 -9.08 17.87
CA THR A 87 10.90 -7.74 17.44
C THR A 87 11.06 -6.80 18.62
N SER A 88 10.09 -6.75 19.54
CA SER A 88 10.18 -5.91 20.71
C SER A 88 11.31 -6.36 21.64
N SER A 89 11.51 -7.66 21.83
CA SER A 89 12.59 -8.20 22.67
C SER A 89 13.96 -7.79 22.13
N ILE A 90 14.19 -7.95 20.83
CA ILE A 90 15.49 -7.66 20.21
C ILE A 90 15.71 -6.15 20.08
N THR A 91 14.66 -5.38 19.77
CA THR A 91 14.71 -3.90 19.77
C THR A 91 15.13 -3.38 21.13
N VAL A 92 14.48 -3.84 22.21
CA VAL A 92 14.80 -3.45 23.58
C VAL A 92 16.20 -3.90 23.99
N LEU A 93 16.58 -5.14 23.65
CA LEU A 93 17.92 -5.67 23.93
C LEU A 93 19.01 -4.80 23.30
N PHE A 94 18.92 -4.51 22.00
CA PHE A 94 19.89 -3.67 21.30
C PHE A 94 19.86 -2.23 21.80
N PHE A 95 18.68 -1.70 22.13
CA PHE A 95 18.55 -0.35 22.71
C PHE A 95 19.29 -0.24 24.04
N ILE A 96 19.21 -1.24 24.91
CA ILE A 96 19.94 -1.30 26.18
C ILE A 96 21.44 -1.52 25.97
N LEU A 97 21.82 -2.35 25.01
CA LEU A 97 23.23 -2.67 24.71
C LEU A 97 23.97 -1.55 23.95
N THR A 98 23.33 -0.43 23.63
CA THR A 98 23.94 0.73 22.95
C THR A 98 24.07 1.98 23.84
N PRO A 99 24.62 1.90 25.07
CA PRO A 99 24.53 2.94 26.10
C PRO A 99 25.25 4.25 25.77
N ILE A 100 26.11 4.28 24.73
CA ILE A 100 26.79 5.50 24.28
C ILE A 100 25.80 6.45 23.60
N ILE A 101 24.82 5.88 22.88
CA ILE A 101 23.87 6.61 22.04
C ILE A 101 22.44 6.48 22.58
N SER A 102 22.17 5.51 23.46
CA SER A 102 20.89 5.35 24.15
C SER A 102 20.98 5.84 25.62
N PRO A 103 19.84 5.98 26.33
CA PRO A 103 19.85 6.31 27.75
C PRO A 103 20.63 5.27 28.56
N SER A 104 21.33 5.72 29.61
CA SER A 104 21.91 4.81 30.59
C SER A 104 20.83 3.94 31.22
N LEU A 105 21.22 2.72 31.60
CA LEU A 105 20.34 1.78 32.30
C LEU A 105 19.62 2.46 33.49
N PRO A 106 18.28 2.32 33.60
CA PRO A 106 17.52 3.02 34.62
C PRO A 106 17.80 2.43 36.00
N ASP A 107 17.80 3.27 37.03
CA ASP A 107 18.02 2.84 38.42
C ASP A 107 17.01 1.76 38.84
N ASN A 108 15.74 1.95 38.45
CA ASN A 108 14.70 0.94 38.61
C ASN A 108 14.63 0.02 37.37
N ARG A 109 15.06 -1.24 37.52
CA ARG A 109 15.05 -2.25 36.45
C ARG A 109 13.63 -2.58 35.95
N PHE A 110 12.58 -2.33 36.74
CA PHE A 110 11.20 -2.48 36.27
C PHE A 110 10.85 -1.52 35.13
N GLN A 111 11.57 -0.40 34.97
CA GLN A 111 11.36 0.49 33.82
C GLN A 111 11.71 -0.19 32.49
N ILE A 112 12.67 -1.12 32.46
CA ILE A 112 12.96 -1.92 31.26
C ILE A 112 11.77 -2.80 30.89
N LEU A 113 11.12 -3.39 31.90
CA LEU A 113 9.93 -4.21 31.70
C LEU A 113 8.77 -3.36 31.17
N TYR A 114 8.53 -2.17 31.75
CA TYR A 114 7.50 -1.26 31.26
C TYR A 114 7.78 -0.79 29.82
N PHE A 115 9.03 -0.52 29.47
CA PHE A 115 9.43 -0.17 28.12
C PHE A 115 9.13 -1.31 27.12
N PHE A 116 9.54 -2.53 27.45
CA PHE A 116 9.28 -3.72 26.64
C PHE A 116 7.78 -4.01 26.48
N LEU A 117 7.03 -3.98 27.58
CA LEU A 117 5.59 -4.23 27.57
C LEU A 117 4.84 -3.16 26.77
N THR A 118 5.23 -1.89 26.90
CA THR A 118 4.59 -0.79 26.16
C THR A 118 4.79 -0.95 24.66
N ILE A 119 6.01 -1.25 24.20
CA ILE A 119 6.25 -1.52 22.76
C ILE A 119 5.44 -2.74 22.30
N SER A 120 5.52 -3.85 23.04
CA SER A 120 4.88 -5.11 22.66
C SER A 120 3.35 -5.00 22.61
N ILE A 121 2.73 -4.46 23.66
CA ILE A 121 1.27 -4.30 23.76
C ILE A 121 0.79 -3.33 22.69
N THR A 122 1.49 -2.23 22.46
CA THR A 122 1.09 -1.24 21.44
C THR A 122 1.09 -1.85 20.05
N LEU A 123 2.15 -2.58 19.69
CA LEU A 123 2.21 -3.29 18.41
C LEU A 123 1.11 -4.36 18.29
N LEU A 124 0.86 -5.14 19.34
CA LEU A 124 -0.22 -6.14 19.35
C LEU A 124 -1.61 -5.51 19.19
N CYS A 125 -1.90 -4.44 19.94
CA CYS A 125 -3.18 -3.73 19.86
C CYS A 125 -3.39 -3.14 18.47
N TRP A 126 -2.36 -2.52 17.89
CA TRP A 126 -2.44 -2.00 16.54
C TRP A 126 -2.58 -3.11 15.50
N ARG A 127 -1.92 -4.25 15.68
CA ARG A 127 -2.10 -5.42 14.79
C ARG A 127 -3.50 -6.00 14.87
N ALA A 128 -4.06 -6.12 16.07
CA ALA A 128 -5.46 -6.54 16.23
C ALA A 128 -6.41 -5.55 15.55
N ALA A 129 -6.18 -4.24 15.72
CA ALA A 129 -6.93 -3.20 15.03
C ALA A 129 -6.77 -3.29 13.50
N TYR A 130 -5.57 -3.51 12.98
CA TYR A 130 -5.32 -3.72 11.55
C TYR A 130 -6.07 -4.94 11.02
N ILE A 131 -6.00 -6.08 11.71
CA ILE A 131 -6.69 -7.31 11.30
C ILE A 131 -8.20 -7.08 11.26
N TYR A 132 -8.77 -6.40 12.27
CA TYR A 132 -10.20 -6.18 12.38
C TYR A 132 -10.73 -5.07 11.45
N LEU A 133 -10.00 -3.97 11.29
CA LEU A 133 -10.45 -2.78 10.55
C LEU A 133 -10.03 -2.79 9.08
N ILE A 134 -8.88 -3.38 8.74
CA ILE A 134 -8.28 -3.29 7.40
C ILE A 134 -8.17 -4.66 6.73
N ALA A 135 -7.78 -5.70 7.46
CA ALA A 135 -7.65 -7.06 6.91
C ALA A 135 -8.94 -7.90 6.99
N SER A 136 -10.02 -7.36 7.56
CA SER A 136 -11.30 -8.06 7.67
C SER A 136 -11.87 -8.41 6.28
N PRO A 137 -12.55 -9.56 6.11
CA PRO A 137 -13.05 -10.09 4.83
C PRO A 137 -13.94 -9.13 4.02
N ARG A 138 -14.38 -8.01 4.61
CA ARG A 138 -15.03 -6.89 3.90
C ARG A 138 -14.14 -6.28 2.79
N PHE A 139 -12.81 -6.45 2.89
CA PHE A 139 -11.84 -5.99 1.91
C PHE A 139 -11.39 -7.07 0.91
N ASN A 140 -12.00 -8.27 0.90
CA ASN A 140 -11.68 -9.25 -0.14
C ASN A 140 -11.92 -8.64 -1.52
N LYS A 141 -10.88 -8.69 -2.35
CA LYS A 141 -10.95 -8.32 -3.76
C LYS A 141 -11.37 -9.57 -4.52
N LYS A 142 -12.68 -9.67 -4.75
CA LYS A 142 -13.27 -10.72 -5.57
C LYS A 142 -13.01 -10.42 -7.02
N VAL A 143 -12.39 -11.35 -7.73
CA VAL A 143 -11.92 -11.16 -9.10
C VAL A 143 -12.38 -12.29 -10.00
N ILE A 144 -12.70 -11.94 -11.25
CA ILE A 144 -12.94 -12.90 -12.34
C ILE A 144 -11.76 -12.84 -13.30
N ILE A 145 -11.26 -14.01 -13.70
CA ILE A 145 -10.23 -14.13 -14.74
C ILE A 145 -10.88 -14.43 -16.08
N VAL A 146 -10.48 -13.74 -17.14
CA VAL A 146 -10.93 -13.97 -18.51
C VAL A 146 -9.71 -14.36 -19.35
N GLY A 147 -9.65 -15.56 -19.92
CA GLY A 147 -8.46 -15.99 -20.65
C GLY A 147 -8.58 -17.33 -21.37
N ASP A 148 -7.53 -17.69 -22.11
CA ASP A 148 -7.34 -18.95 -22.83
C ASP A 148 -6.40 -19.89 -22.05
N SER A 149 -6.63 -21.20 -22.12
CA SER A 149 -5.67 -22.29 -21.76
C SER A 149 -4.63 -22.07 -20.63
N PHE A 150 -4.95 -21.37 -19.55
CA PHE A 150 -4.07 -21.24 -18.39
C PHE A 150 -4.48 -22.20 -17.28
N ASP A 151 -3.50 -22.68 -16.51
CA ASP A 151 -3.74 -23.29 -15.20
C ASP A 151 -4.27 -22.21 -14.25
N ILE A 152 -5.56 -21.88 -14.40
CA ILE A 152 -6.29 -20.90 -13.57
C ILE A 152 -6.13 -21.27 -12.08
N GLN A 153 -6.00 -22.57 -11.78
CA GLN A 153 -5.68 -23.06 -10.44
C GLN A 153 -4.30 -22.60 -9.96
N MET A 154 -3.25 -22.77 -10.77
CA MET A 154 -1.90 -22.30 -10.42
C MET A 154 -1.89 -20.78 -10.20
N ILE A 155 -2.65 -20.03 -11.00
CA ILE A 155 -2.82 -18.59 -10.83
C ILE A 155 -3.57 -18.27 -9.53
N ALA A 156 -4.67 -18.97 -9.26
CA ALA A 156 -5.47 -18.79 -8.06
C ALA A 156 -4.67 -19.07 -6.79
N GLU A 157 -3.90 -20.15 -6.79
CA GLU A 157 -2.99 -20.48 -5.70
C GLU A 157 -1.87 -19.45 -5.57
N ALA A 158 -1.25 -19.02 -6.68
CA ALA A 158 -0.20 -18.01 -6.65
C ALA A 158 -0.70 -16.67 -6.08
N PHE A 159 -1.91 -16.24 -6.46
CA PHE A 159 -2.52 -15.01 -5.99
C PHE A 159 -2.92 -15.12 -4.53
N LYS A 160 -3.60 -16.20 -4.11
CA LYS A 160 -3.98 -16.45 -2.72
C LYS A 160 -2.77 -16.57 -1.79
N LYS A 161 -1.68 -17.16 -2.29
CA LYS A 161 -0.38 -17.25 -1.62
C LYS A 161 0.43 -15.96 -1.69
N ALA A 162 -0.01 -14.92 -2.40
CA ALA A 162 0.69 -13.64 -2.44
C ALA A 162 -0.10 -12.55 -1.69
N ASP A 163 -1.43 -12.53 -1.83
CA ASP A 163 -2.37 -11.75 -1.04
C ASP A 163 -3.60 -12.60 -0.64
N PRO A 164 -3.78 -12.95 0.64
CA PRO A 164 -4.91 -13.77 1.10
C PRO A 164 -6.28 -13.11 0.87
N ASN A 165 -6.31 -11.79 0.71
CA ASN A 165 -7.54 -11.04 0.47
C ASN A 165 -7.86 -10.93 -1.03
N TYR A 166 -7.00 -11.45 -1.91
CA TYR A 166 -7.24 -11.49 -3.34
C TYR A 166 -7.85 -12.85 -3.71
N GLU A 167 -9.16 -12.86 -3.95
CA GLU A 167 -9.95 -14.08 -4.13
C GLU A 167 -10.44 -14.17 -5.57
N ILE A 168 -10.01 -15.20 -6.28
CA ILE A 168 -10.53 -15.51 -7.61
C ILE A 168 -11.81 -16.32 -7.43
N VAL A 169 -12.93 -15.72 -7.81
CA VAL A 169 -14.28 -16.31 -7.64
C VAL A 169 -14.59 -17.27 -8.80
N GLY A 170 -14.05 -16.99 -9.97
CA GLY A 170 -14.34 -17.77 -11.16
C GLY A 170 -13.62 -17.25 -12.38
N PHE A 171 -13.91 -17.88 -13.51
CA PHE A 171 -13.25 -17.60 -14.77
C PHE A 171 -14.18 -17.68 -15.97
N VAL A 172 -13.81 -16.99 -17.04
CA VAL A 172 -14.43 -17.08 -18.36
C VAL A 172 -13.43 -17.70 -19.31
N ASN A 173 -13.77 -18.89 -19.81
CA ASN A 173 -12.96 -19.62 -20.77
C ASN A 173 -13.21 -19.08 -22.19
N THR A 174 -12.12 -18.74 -22.88
CA THR A 174 -12.15 -18.22 -24.26
C THR A 174 -11.60 -19.17 -25.32
N ASP A 175 -11.07 -20.34 -24.97
CA ASP A 175 -10.54 -21.32 -25.94
C ASP A 175 -11.36 -22.63 -25.99
N GLY A 176 -12.41 -22.75 -25.17
CA GLY A 176 -13.34 -23.90 -25.17
C GLY A 176 -12.69 -25.26 -24.81
N ARG A 177 -11.39 -25.29 -24.54
CA ARG A 177 -10.59 -26.50 -24.27
C ARG A 177 -10.44 -26.83 -22.78
N ILE A 178 -10.78 -25.91 -21.90
CA ILE A 178 -10.74 -26.10 -20.45
C ILE A 178 -12.09 -26.58 -19.94
N GLU A 179 -12.18 -27.85 -19.59
CA GLU A 179 -13.09 -28.37 -18.57
C GLU A 179 -12.28 -28.48 -17.26
N THR A 180 -12.43 -27.54 -16.33
CA THR A 180 -11.80 -27.70 -15.01
C THR A 180 -12.59 -28.68 -14.17
N SER A 181 -11.91 -29.72 -13.72
CA SER A 181 -12.45 -30.84 -12.92
C SER A 181 -12.52 -30.57 -11.41
N ASN A 182 -12.74 -29.33 -10.94
CA ASN A 182 -12.79 -29.03 -9.50
C ASN A 182 -13.83 -27.97 -9.12
N ASP A 183 -14.52 -28.22 -8.00
CA ASP A 183 -15.72 -27.51 -7.51
C ASP A 183 -15.49 -26.09 -6.92
N GLU A 184 -14.25 -25.63 -6.75
CA GLU A 184 -13.98 -24.35 -6.04
C GLU A 184 -14.11 -23.09 -6.90
N LEU A 185 -13.99 -23.17 -8.23
CA LEU A 185 -14.04 -22.01 -9.13
C LEU A 185 -15.23 -22.08 -10.08
N ILE A 186 -15.99 -21.00 -10.17
CA ILE A 186 -17.20 -20.94 -11.01
C ILE A 186 -16.80 -20.60 -12.45
N GLN A 187 -17.22 -21.43 -13.40
CA GLN A 187 -17.09 -21.12 -14.82
C GLN A 187 -18.27 -20.24 -15.26
N PHE A 188 -17.99 -19.04 -15.76
CA PHE A 188 -18.99 -18.12 -16.27
C PHE A 188 -18.99 -18.08 -17.80
N ASN A 189 -20.17 -17.95 -18.41
CA ASN A 189 -20.25 -17.62 -19.83
C ASN A 189 -20.00 -16.12 -20.04
N VAL A 190 -19.51 -15.73 -21.23
CA VAL A 190 -19.30 -14.33 -21.62
C VAL A 190 -20.56 -13.49 -21.42
N LYS A 191 -21.73 -14.05 -21.75
CA LYS A 191 -23.03 -13.34 -21.60
C LYS A 191 -23.44 -13.11 -20.15
N GLU A 192 -22.94 -13.93 -19.23
CA GLU A 192 -23.27 -13.89 -17.80
C GLU A 192 -22.33 -12.94 -17.04
N LEU A 193 -21.29 -12.39 -17.68
CA LEU A 193 -20.27 -11.58 -17.03
C LEU A 193 -20.87 -10.38 -16.26
N ARG A 194 -21.88 -9.71 -16.82
CA ARG A 194 -22.56 -8.59 -16.14
C ARG A 194 -23.29 -9.04 -14.88
N GLU A 195 -24.02 -10.13 -14.99
CA GLU A 195 -24.79 -10.69 -13.88
C GLU A 195 -23.84 -11.22 -12.80
N ALA A 196 -22.75 -11.88 -13.21
CA ALA A 196 -21.72 -12.37 -12.31
C ALA A 196 -21.06 -11.23 -11.53
N VAL A 197 -20.74 -10.11 -12.19
CA VAL A 197 -20.17 -8.92 -11.54
C VAL A 197 -21.08 -8.41 -10.42
N GLN A 198 -22.39 -8.37 -10.65
CA GLN A 198 -23.37 -7.90 -9.67
C GLN A 198 -23.63 -8.94 -8.58
N ASN A 199 -23.97 -10.17 -8.94
CA ASN A 199 -24.39 -11.22 -8.01
C ASN A 199 -23.26 -11.62 -7.06
N TYR A 200 -22.03 -11.74 -7.58
CA TYR A 200 -20.88 -12.16 -6.78
C TYR A 200 -20.08 -10.99 -6.20
N HIS A 201 -20.53 -9.74 -6.42
CA HIS A 201 -19.86 -8.52 -5.94
C HIS A 201 -18.39 -8.45 -6.37
N ILE A 202 -18.15 -8.72 -7.65
CA ILE A 202 -16.80 -8.71 -8.23
C ILE A 202 -16.29 -7.28 -8.24
N LYS A 203 -15.03 -7.09 -7.82
CA LYS A 203 -14.39 -5.77 -7.73
C LYS A 203 -13.46 -5.48 -8.91
N GLU A 204 -13.01 -6.50 -9.64
CA GLU A 204 -12.08 -6.38 -10.75
C GLU A 204 -12.21 -7.55 -11.72
N ILE A 205 -11.97 -7.30 -13.00
CA ILE A 205 -11.79 -8.34 -14.02
C ILE A 205 -10.34 -8.33 -14.49
N VAL A 206 -9.72 -9.51 -14.51
CA VAL A 206 -8.36 -9.71 -14.98
C VAL A 206 -8.39 -10.44 -16.32
N VAL A 207 -7.77 -9.87 -17.35
CA VAL A 207 -7.74 -10.43 -18.69
C VAL A 207 -6.36 -11.03 -18.96
N ALA A 208 -6.32 -12.32 -19.27
CA ALA A 208 -5.10 -13.09 -19.50
C ALA A 208 -4.85 -13.45 -20.99
N SER A 209 -5.75 -13.09 -21.91
CA SER A 209 -5.73 -13.62 -23.27
C SER A 209 -4.58 -13.11 -24.15
N GLY A 210 -3.93 -14.03 -24.87
CA GLY A 210 -3.31 -13.73 -26.16
C GLY A 210 -4.40 -13.58 -27.24
N TYR A 211 -4.46 -12.43 -27.91
CA TYR A 211 -5.53 -12.13 -28.87
C TYR A 211 -5.64 -13.17 -29.99
N LYS A 212 -6.69 -14.02 -29.98
CA LYS A 212 -7.12 -14.83 -31.13
C LYS A 212 -8.47 -14.34 -31.68
N THR A 213 -8.50 -14.17 -33.00
CA THR A 213 -9.32 -13.21 -33.76
C THR A 213 -10.82 -13.53 -33.91
N GLY A 214 -11.39 -14.50 -33.18
CA GLY A 214 -12.76 -15.01 -33.43
C GLY A 214 -13.78 -14.84 -32.30
N LEU A 215 -13.38 -15.12 -31.05
CA LEU A 215 -14.26 -15.06 -29.85
C LEU A 215 -14.35 -13.64 -29.25
N MET A 216 -13.78 -12.66 -29.94
CA MET A 216 -13.46 -11.34 -29.38
C MET A 216 -14.67 -10.40 -29.29
N LEU A 217 -15.62 -10.42 -30.24
CA LEU A 217 -16.62 -9.35 -30.32
C LEU A 217 -17.62 -9.33 -29.14
N PRO A 218 -18.23 -10.47 -28.73
CA PRO A 218 -19.13 -10.48 -27.58
C PRO A 218 -18.41 -10.10 -26.28
N LEU A 219 -17.23 -10.67 -26.06
CA LEU A 219 -16.41 -10.39 -24.87
C LEU A 219 -15.94 -8.95 -24.83
N TYR A 220 -15.48 -8.42 -25.97
CA TYR A 220 -15.06 -7.03 -26.10
C TYR A 220 -16.20 -6.07 -25.81
N ASN A 221 -17.41 -6.34 -26.32
CA ASN A 221 -18.58 -5.51 -26.04
C ASN A 221 -18.93 -5.51 -24.55
N GLU A 222 -18.83 -6.66 -23.89
CA GLU A 222 -19.07 -6.80 -22.45
C GLU A 222 -18.03 -6.05 -21.60
N LEU A 223 -16.74 -6.28 -21.88
CA LEU A 223 -15.65 -5.59 -21.20
C LEU A 223 -15.69 -4.08 -21.46
N SER A 224 -15.96 -3.64 -22.69
CA SER A 224 -16.07 -2.22 -23.04
C SER A 224 -17.25 -1.56 -22.32
N PHE A 225 -18.37 -2.25 -22.19
CA PHE A 225 -19.51 -1.76 -21.42
C PHE A 225 -19.14 -1.56 -19.95
N LEU A 226 -18.49 -2.55 -19.32
CA LEU A 226 -18.03 -2.47 -17.93
C LEU A 226 -16.98 -1.36 -17.73
N LEU A 227 -16.03 -1.24 -18.66
CA LEU A 227 -15.02 -0.17 -18.65
C LEU A 227 -15.66 1.22 -18.72
N ASN A 228 -16.63 1.41 -19.62
CA ASN A 228 -17.38 2.67 -19.76
C ASN A 228 -18.21 3.01 -18.51
N LYS A 229 -18.56 2.02 -17.69
CA LYS A 229 -19.21 2.20 -16.38
C LYS A 229 -18.19 2.46 -15.25
N GLY A 230 -16.90 2.53 -15.56
CA GLY A 230 -15.83 2.75 -14.59
C GLY A 230 -15.43 1.50 -13.82
N PHE A 231 -15.81 0.31 -14.29
CA PHE A 231 -15.41 -0.95 -13.67
C PHE A 231 -13.94 -1.25 -14.04
N PRO A 232 -13.08 -1.60 -13.07
CA PRO A 232 -11.66 -1.82 -13.34
C PRO A 232 -11.45 -3.14 -14.07
N ILE A 233 -10.80 -3.05 -15.23
CA ILE A 233 -10.35 -4.19 -16.03
C ILE A 233 -8.84 -4.05 -16.19
N ARG A 234 -8.09 -5.09 -15.82
CA ARG A 234 -6.62 -5.07 -15.79
C ARG A 234 -6.02 -6.26 -16.53
N ASP A 235 -4.81 -6.08 -17.01
CA ASP A 235 -4.03 -7.12 -17.68
C ASP A 235 -3.45 -8.09 -16.64
N TYR A 236 -3.53 -9.39 -16.92
CA TYR A 236 -3.02 -10.45 -16.06
C TYR A 236 -1.54 -10.28 -15.71
N MET A 237 -0.69 -9.90 -16.67
CA MET A 237 0.74 -9.69 -16.41
C MET A 237 0.96 -8.64 -15.35
N GLN A 238 0.23 -7.53 -15.48
CA GLN A 238 0.35 -6.39 -14.57
C GLN A 238 -0.09 -6.78 -13.16
N VAL A 239 -1.20 -7.50 -13.04
CA VAL A 239 -1.73 -7.95 -11.75
C VAL A 239 -0.82 -9.00 -11.14
N TYR A 240 -0.30 -9.93 -11.93
CA TYR A 240 0.65 -10.92 -11.46
C TYR A 240 1.94 -10.27 -10.94
N GLU A 241 2.51 -9.30 -11.65
CA GLU A 241 3.69 -8.55 -11.20
C GLU A 241 3.41 -7.76 -9.93
N GLU A 242 2.28 -7.06 -9.85
CA GLU A 242 1.95 -6.25 -8.67
C GLU A 242 1.76 -7.09 -7.40
N ILE A 243 1.06 -8.22 -7.52
CA ILE A 243 0.75 -9.07 -6.37
C ILE A 243 1.98 -9.91 -5.98
N THR A 244 2.69 -10.48 -6.96
CA THR A 244 3.77 -11.44 -6.69
C THR A 244 5.17 -10.81 -6.68
N ALA A 245 5.33 -9.56 -7.14
CA ALA A 245 6.60 -8.90 -7.42
C ALA A 245 7.52 -9.70 -8.36
N ARG A 246 6.94 -10.51 -9.26
CA ARG A 246 7.64 -11.40 -10.21
C ARG A 246 7.02 -11.29 -11.59
N ILE A 247 7.82 -11.52 -12.62
CA ILE A 247 7.34 -11.61 -14.00
C ILE A 247 7.04 -13.09 -14.30
N PRO A 248 5.84 -13.45 -14.79
CA PRO A 248 5.55 -14.83 -15.14
C PRO A 248 6.32 -15.22 -16.41
N VAL A 249 7.22 -16.20 -16.29
CA VAL A 249 8.11 -16.63 -17.39
C VAL A 249 7.33 -17.36 -18.50
N GLN A 250 6.18 -17.93 -18.16
CA GLN A 250 5.36 -18.78 -19.04
C GLN A 250 4.77 -18.03 -20.25
N ASN A 251 4.71 -16.69 -20.20
CA ASN A 251 4.12 -15.86 -21.27
C ASN A 251 5.15 -14.90 -21.89
N VAL A 252 6.45 -15.13 -21.69
CA VAL A 252 7.52 -14.34 -22.30
C VAL A 252 7.72 -14.78 -23.75
N ASP A 253 6.74 -14.51 -24.63
CA ASP A 253 6.93 -14.69 -26.06
C ASP A 253 6.47 -13.47 -26.89
N HIS A 254 7.38 -13.08 -27.77
CA HIS A 254 7.34 -12.10 -28.86
C HIS A 254 7.16 -10.58 -28.57
N ASP A 255 6.53 -10.15 -27.47
CA ASP A 255 6.35 -8.71 -27.18
C ASP A 255 7.29 -8.18 -26.09
N PHE A 256 8.60 -8.21 -26.32
CA PHE A 256 9.61 -7.72 -25.35
C PHE A 256 9.32 -6.29 -24.84
N TYR A 257 8.73 -5.44 -25.69
CA TYR A 257 8.36 -4.06 -25.35
C TYR A 257 7.24 -3.95 -24.30
N ARG A 258 6.40 -4.98 -24.13
CA ARG A 258 5.38 -5.02 -23.04
C ARG A 258 6.01 -5.21 -21.65
N TYR A 259 7.24 -5.71 -21.55
CA TYR A 259 7.97 -5.85 -20.28
C TYR A 259 8.74 -4.59 -19.89
N PHE A 260 8.87 -3.63 -20.79
CA PHE A 260 9.40 -2.34 -20.39
C PHE A 260 8.33 -1.61 -19.56
N PRO A 261 8.71 -0.99 -18.43
CA PRO A 261 7.80 -0.20 -17.61
C PRO A 261 7.45 1.13 -18.29
N PHE A 262 6.94 1.11 -19.52
CA PHE A 262 6.51 2.32 -20.22
C PHE A 262 5.25 2.86 -19.56
N SER A 263 5.36 4.08 -19.05
CA SER A 263 4.28 4.87 -18.43
C SER A 263 3.44 4.08 -17.43
N ARG A 264 4.07 3.65 -16.34
CA ARG A 264 3.34 3.31 -15.12
C ARG A 264 2.58 4.56 -14.64
N SER A 265 1.30 4.69 -15.00
CA SER A 265 0.38 5.56 -14.27
C SER A 265 0.12 4.91 -12.92
N ASN A 266 1.08 5.06 -12.01
CA ASN A 266 0.98 4.59 -10.64
C ASN A 266 -0.19 5.32 -9.98
N GLN A 267 -1.38 4.70 -9.95
CA GLN A 267 -2.57 5.25 -9.29
C GLN A 267 -2.49 5.12 -7.76
N ASN A 268 -1.29 4.92 -7.21
CA ASN A 268 -1.06 4.89 -5.78
C ASN A 268 -1.52 6.22 -5.19
N LYS A 269 -2.66 6.18 -4.50
CA LYS A 269 -3.36 7.35 -3.99
C LYS A 269 -2.54 7.98 -2.86
N PHE A 270 -1.82 7.17 -2.08
CA PHE A 270 -0.90 7.69 -1.07
C PHE A 270 0.28 8.42 -1.66
N TYR A 271 0.86 7.90 -2.75
CA TYR A 271 1.95 8.55 -3.47
C TYR A 271 1.49 9.90 -4.03
N LEU A 272 0.33 9.93 -4.69
CA LEU A 272 -0.25 11.17 -5.21
C LEU A 272 -0.61 12.16 -4.09
N TYR A 273 -1.12 11.67 -2.96
CA TYR A 273 -1.41 12.50 -1.79
C TYR A 273 -0.12 13.05 -1.15
N GLY A 274 0.93 12.23 -1.08
CA GLY A 274 2.26 12.62 -0.60
C GLY A 274 2.89 13.68 -1.48
N LEU A 275 2.84 13.51 -2.80
CA LEU A 275 3.24 14.53 -3.76
C LEU A 275 2.44 15.83 -3.56
N ARG A 276 1.13 15.72 -3.35
CA ARG A 276 0.29 16.90 -3.12
C ARG A 276 0.67 17.64 -1.84
N LEU A 277 0.94 16.93 -0.75
CA LEU A 277 1.44 17.52 0.49
C LEU A 277 2.80 18.20 0.26
N PHE A 278 3.71 17.54 -0.46
CA PHE A 278 5.02 18.08 -0.80
C PHE A 278 4.90 19.38 -1.62
N ASP A 279 4.04 19.39 -2.65
CA ASP A 279 3.75 20.57 -3.46
C ASP A 279 3.24 21.73 -2.60
N ILE A 280 2.34 21.46 -1.64
CA ILE A 280 1.80 22.47 -0.72
C ILE A 280 2.91 23.03 0.17
N VAL A 281 3.76 22.18 0.75
CA VAL A 281 4.86 22.60 1.62
C VAL A 281 5.88 23.45 0.85
N ILE A 282 6.30 23.01 -0.34
CA ILE A 282 7.21 23.79 -1.19
C ILE A 282 6.58 25.10 -1.62
N SER A 283 5.29 25.09 -1.98
CA SER A 283 4.59 26.32 -2.36
C SER A 283 4.53 27.31 -1.21
N LEU A 284 4.30 26.86 0.03
CA LEU A 284 4.31 27.72 1.22
C LEU A 284 5.70 28.32 1.47
N ILE A 285 6.76 27.53 1.39
CA ILE A 285 8.15 28.00 1.53
C ILE A 285 8.49 29.01 0.42
N GLY A 286 8.11 28.69 -0.82
CA GLY A 286 8.30 29.57 -1.97
C GLY A 286 7.55 30.89 -1.86
N ILE A 287 6.31 30.88 -1.36
CA ILE A 287 5.53 32.09 -1.08
C ILE A 287 6.20 32.92 0.02
N LEU A 288 6.66 32.30 1.11
CA LEU A 288 7.35 33.00 2.21
C LEU A 288 8.61 33.72 1.69
N PHE A 289 9.43 33.01 0.91
CA PHE A 289 10.62 33.58 0.29
C PHE A 289 10.27 34.65 -0.75
N GLY A 290 9.22 34.42 -1.54
CA GLY A 290 8.68 35.36 -2.51
C GLY A 290 8.24 36.68 -1.88
N ILE A 291 7.57 36.65 -0.72
CA ILE A 291 7.15 37.86 0.01
C ILE A 291 8.36 38.72 0.40
N VAL A 292 9.47 38.10 0.81
CA VAL A 292 10.70 38.82 1.16
C VAL A 292 11.36 39.43 -0.09
N LEU A 293 11.26 38.77 -1.24
CA LEU A 293 11.84 39.27 -2.50
C LEU A 293 10.98 40.32 -3.21
N ILE A 294 9.66 40.32 -3.02
CA ILE A 294 8.73 41.25 -3.69
C ILE A 294 9.18 42.72 -3.61
N PRO A 295 9.60 43.28 -2.45
CA PRO A 295 10.03 44.67 -2.38
C PRO A 295 11.25 44.97 -3.27
N ILE A 296 12.20 44.04 -3.35
CA ILE A 296 13.41 44.18 -4.17
C ILE A 296 13.05 44.14 -5.66
N ILE A 297 12.20 43.17 -6.04
CA ILE A 297 11.72 43.03 -7.41
C ILE A 297 10.88 44.24 -7.82
N LEU A 298 10.06 44.79 -6.91
CA LEU A 298 9.24 45.97 -7.15
C LEU A 298 10.10 47.19 -7.48
N ILE A 299 11.18 47.42 -6.73
CA ILE A 299 12.13 48.51 -7.01
C ILE A 299 12.74 48.32 -8.40
N GLY A 300 13.20 47.10 -8.72
CA GLY A 300 13.74 46.78 -10.04
C GLY A 300 12.73 46.99 -11.18
N ASN A 301 11.47 46.59 -10.96
CA ASN A 301 10.40 46.76 -11.94
C ASN A 301 10.12 48.25 -12.19
N ILE A 302 10.01 49.07 -11.14
CA ILE A 302 9.81 50.53 -11.29
C ILE A 302 10.92 51.18 -12.14
N MET A 303 12.16 50.72 -12.00
CA MET A 303 13.30 51.26 -12.76
C MET A 303 13.37 50.73 -14.20
N GLY A 304 13.08 49.46 -14.43
CA GLY A 304 13.33 48.78 -15.72
C GLY A 304 12.09 48.51 -16.59
N ASN A 305 10.90 48.39 -15.99
CA ASN A 305 9.69 47.97 -16.70
C ASN A 305 8.41 48.50 -16.03
N ARG A 306 7.64 49.36 -16.72
CA ARG A 306 6.40 49.98 -16.19
C ARG A 306 5.17 49.06 -16.21
N GLY A 307 5.34 47.76 -16.45
CA GLY A 307 4.26 46.77 -16.47
C GLY A 307 3.83 46.27 -15.07
N PRO A 308 2.72 45.51 -14.98
CA PRO A 308 2.26 44.92 -13.73
C PRO A 308 3.25 43.88 -13.18
N LEU A 309 3.38 43.82 -11.84
CA LEU A 309 4.33 42.93 -11.15
C LEU A 309 4.00 41.43 -11.35
N PHE A 310 2.71 41.09 -11.47
CA PHE A 310 2.26 39.71 -11.60
C PHE A 310 1.76 39.41 -13.01
N TYR A 311 2.19 38.27 -13.54
CA TYR A 311 1.73 37.71 -14.81
C TYR A 311 0.71 36.60 -14.57
N ILE A 312 -0.40 36.60 -15.30
CA ILE A 312 -1.48 35.63 -15.17
C ILE A 312 -1.61 34.86 -16.50
N GLN A 313 -1.61 33.53 -16.42
CA GLN A 313 -1.80 32.66 -17.59
C GLN A 313 -2.68 31.47 -17.22
N GLU A 314 -3.62 31.11 -18.11
CA GLU A 314 -4.43 29.91 -17.99
C GLU A 314 -3.59 28.67 -18.36
N ARG A 315 -3.47 27.72 -17.43
CA ARG A 315 -2.72 26.46 -17.65
C ARG A 315 -3.63 25.37 -18.17
N ILE A 316 -3.31 24.82 -19.35
CA ILE A 316 -4.05 23.72 -20.00
C ILE A 316 -3.60 22.31 -19.56
N GLY A 317 -2.60 22.16 -18.69
CA GLY A 317 -1.90 20.88 -18.46
C GLY A 317 -2.58 19.78 -17.63
N LYS A 318 -3.87 19.88 -17.26
CA LYS A 318 -4.54 18.79 -16.51
C LYS A 318 -5.19 17.81 -17.49
N ASN A 319 -4.56 16.65 -17.65
CA ASN A 319 -4.89 15.54 -18.57
C ASN A 319 -4.37 15.66 -20.01
N GLY A 320 -3.47 16.61 -20.30
CA GLY A 320 -2.92 16.85 -21.63
C GLY A 320 -3.67 17.95 -22.36
#